data_AF-A0A239DY10-F1
#
_entry.id   AF-A0A239DY10-F1
#
_cell.length_a   1.000
_cell.length_b   1.000
_cell.length_c   1.000
_cell.angle_alpha   90.00
_cell.angle_beta   90.00
_cell.angle_gamma   90.00
#
_symmetry.space_group_name_H-M   'P 1'
#
loop_
_entity.id
_entity.type
_entity.pdbx_description
1 polymer ?
#
loop_
_entity_poly.entity_id
_entity_poly.type
_entity_poly.pdbx_seq_one_letter_code
_entity_poly.pdbx_strand_id
1 'polypeptide(L)'
;MRAADVSCEVVSGLLFRWQAGALPEAEREAYEQHLLFCPPCMAQNDKAHAALSALGSVAAAMPDEALRRRLAGIVEHGRDH
;
A
#
# COMPACT_ATOMS: atom_id res chain seq x y z
N MET A 1 -6.29 25.51 18.06
CA MET A 1 -6.22 24.07 18.37
C MET A 1 -4.77 23.64 18.26
N ARG A 2 -4.17 23.18 19.36
CA ARG A 2 -2.83 22.57 19.31
C ARG A 2 -2.96 21.25 18.55
N ALA A 3 -2.01 20.95 17.65
CA ALA A 3 -1.88 19.65 17.01
C ALA A 3 -2.14 18.57 18.06
N ALA A 4 -3.09 17.67 17.79
CA ALA A 4 -3.45 16.63 18.73
C ALA A 4 -2.17 15.90 19.13
N ASP A 5 -1.92 15.82 20.44
CA ASP A 5 -0.76 15.16 21.05
C ASP A 5 -0.93 13.64 20.91
N VAL A 6 -1.03 13.18 19.67
CA VAL A 6 -1.26 11.80 19.30
C VAL A 6 0.09 11.10 19.32
N SER A 7 0.17 10.00 20.06
CA SER A 7 1.42 9.27 20.23
C SER A 7 1.81 8.54 18.94
N CYS A 8 3.12 8.28 18.79
CA CYS A 8 3.62 7.47 17.66
C CYS A 8 2.96 6.09 17.58
N GLU A 9 2.56 5.52 18.73
CA GLU A 9 1.84 4.25 18.79
C GLU A 9 0.46 4.35 18.14
N VAL A 10 -0.31 5.40 18.46
CA VAL A 10 -1.61 5.66 17.84
C VAL A 10 -1.44 5.89 16.33
N VAL A 11 -0.48 6.73 15.92
CA VAL A 11 -0.18 6.98 14.50
C VAL A 11 0.14 5.68 13.77
N SER A 12 1.01 4.84 14.34
CA SER A 12 1.38 3.57 13.71
C SER A 12 0.17 2.66 13.50
N GLY A 13 -0.78 2.66 14.43
CA GLY A 13 -2.03 1.90 14.31
C GLY A 13 -3.00 2.44 13.24
N LEU A 14 -2.90 3.72 12.87
CA LEU A 14 -3.78 4.35 11.87
C LEU A 14 -3.29 4.17 10.41
N LEU A 15 -2.03 3.77 10.21
CA LEU A 15 -1.36 3.70 8.90
C LEU A 15 -2.19 3.01 7.81
N PHE A 16 -2.69 1.79 8.06
CA PHE A 16 -3.43 1.04 7.03
C PHE A 16 -4.79 1.65 6.71
N ARG A 17 -5.48 2.21 7.71
CA ARG A 17 -6.76 2.90 7.50
C ARG A 17 -6.55 4.21 6.74
N TRP A 18 -5.45 4.92 7.01
CA TRP A 18 -5.09 6.12 6.26
C TRP A 18 -4.79 5.79 4.79
N GLN A 19 -3.97 4.76 4.52
CA GLN A 19 -3.69 4.29 3.16
C GLN A 19 -4.94 3.84 2.39
N ALA A 20 -5.90 3.22 3.08
CA ALA A 20 -7.16 2.80 2.50
C ALA A 20 -8.16 3.96 2.30
N GLY A 21 -7.84 5.18 2.71
CA GLY A 21 -8.78 6.32 2.68
C GLY A 21 -9.96 6.15 3.64
N ALA A 22 -9.80 5.35 4.70
CA ALA A 22 -10.85 4.91 5.62
C ALA A 22 -10.81 5.60 7.00
N LEU A 23 -9.99 6.66 7.15
CA LEU A 23 -9.99 7.49 8.34
C LEU A 23 -11.10 8.56 8.27
N PRO A 24 -11.85 8.78 9.36
CA PRO A 24 -12.59 10.01 9.58
C PRO A 24 -11.68 11.23 9.43
N GLU A 25 -12.24 12.35 8.99
CA GLU A 25 -11.50 13.59 8.71
C GLU A 25 -10.63 14.04 9.87
N ALA A 26 -11.16 14.05 11.10
CA ALA A 26 -10.40 14.43 12.29
C ALA A 26 -9.20 13.49 12.59
N GLU A 27 -9.35 12.18 12.36
CA GLU A 27 -8.27 11.20 12.53
C GLU A 27 -7.21 11.37 11.44
N ARG A 28 -7.64 11.63 10.20
CA ARG A 28 -6.76 11.90 9.07
C ARG A 28 -5.92 13.15 9.31
N GLU A 29 -6.55 14.26 9.73
CA GLU A 29 -5.86 15.51 10.02
C GLU A 29 -4.83 15.35 11.14
N ALA A 30 -5.19 14.66 12.23
CA ALA A 30 -4.26 14.40 13.33
C ALA A 30 -3.08 13.53 12.88
N TYR A 31 -3.35 12.50 12.07
CA TYR A 31 -2.32 11.63 11.50
C TYR A 31 -1.35 12.43 10.61
N GLU A 32 -1.87 13.19 9.65
CA GLU A 32 -1.07 13.99 8.72
C GLU A 32 -0.27 15.08 9.43
N GLN A 33 -0.87 15.77 10.41
CA GLN A 33 -0.17 16.72 11.26
C GLN A 33 1.00 16.08 12.01
N HIS A 34 0.82 14.88 12.58
CA HIS A 34 1.91 14.21 13.28
C HIS A 34 3.07 13.85 12.33
N LEU A 35 2.78 13.40 11.10
CA LEU A 35 3.81 13.08 10.11
C LEU A 35 4.70 14.29 9.77
N LEU A 36 4.14 15.52 9.80
CA LEU A 36 4.92 16.74 9.55
C LEU A 36 6.00 17.00 10.61
N PHE A 37 5.81 16.52 11.84
CA PHE A 37 6.68 16.82 12.97
C PHE A 37 7.43 15.61 13.54
N CYS A 38 7.14 14.40 13.07
CA CYS A 38 7.77 13.16 13.54
C CYS A 38 8.48 12.43 12.39
N PRO A 39 9.78 12.70 12.16
CA PRO A 39 10.55 12.06 11.10
C PRO A 39 10.53 10.52 11.13
N PRO A 40 10.55 9.83 12.30
CA PRO A 40 10.43 8.38 12.35
C PRO A 40 9.10 7.85 11.79
N CYS A 41 7.97 8.49 12.13
CA CYS A 41 6.66 8.09 11.63
C CYS A 41 6.52 8.40 10.13
N MET A 42 7.07 9.52 9.67
CA MET A 42 7.14 9.84 8.24
C MET A 42 7.92 8.76 7.46
N ALA A 43 9.10 8.37 7.95
CA ALA A 43 9.90 7.32 7.32
C ALA A 43 9.20 5.94 7.31
N GLN A 44 8.38 5.64 8.31
CA GLN A 44 7.55 4.43 8.31
C GLN A 44 6.44 4.51 7.26
N ASN A 45 5.78 5.66 7.15
CA ASN A 45 4.75 5.90 6.13
C ASN A 45 5.31 5.75 4.71
N ASP A 46 6.48 6.33 4.45
CA ASP A 46 7.15 6.25 3.14
C ASP A 46 7.49 4.81 2.76
N LYS A 47 8.01 4.02 3.71
CA LYS A 47 8.31 2.60 3.50
C LYS A 47 7.05 1.80 3.13
N ALA A 48 5.95 2.08 3.82
CA ALA A 48 4.69 1.39 3.56
C ALA A 48 4.11 1.78 2.19
N HIS A 49 4.21 3.05 1.80
CA HIS A 49 3.87 3.50 0.45
C HIS A 49 4.72 2.84 -0.64
N ALA A 50 6.04 2.77 -0.43
CA ALA A 50 6.96 2.13 -1.36
C ALA A 50 6.63 0.64 -1.53
N ALA A 51 6.34 -0.06 -0.43
CA ALA A 51 5.94 -1.47 -0.46
C ALA A 51 4.64 -1.70 -1.25
N LEU A 52 3.61 -0.87 -1.02
CA LEU A 52 2.35 -0.95 -1.77
C LEU A 52 2.53 -0.64 -3.25
N SER A 53 3.32 0.36 -3.60
CA SER A 53 3.62 0.71 -4.99
C SER A 53 4.34 -0.45 -5.72
N ALA A 54 5.29 -1.10 -5.04
CA ALA A 54 5.97 -2.28 -5.57
C ALA A 54 5.00 -3.44 -5.82
N LEU A 55 4.09 -3.73 -4.88
CA LEU A 55 3.05 -4.74 -5.06
C LEU A 55 2.09 -4.41 -6.21
N GLY A 56 1.66 -3.16 -6.33
CA GLY A 56 0.82 -2.70 -7.44
C GLY A 56 1.51 -2.86 -8.80
N SER A 57 2.81 -2.60 -8.86
CA SER A 57 3.61 -2.77 -10.09
C SER A 57 3.71 -4.24 -10.51
N VAL A 58 3.89 -5.15 -9.55
CA VAL A 58 3.88 -6.60 -9.82
C VAL A 58 2.51 -7.04 -10.34
N ALA A 59 1.43 -6.61 -9.69
CA ALA A 59 0.07 -6.95 -10.11
C ALA A 59 -0.24 -6.44 -11.53
N ALA A 60 0.22 -5.24 -11.87
CA ALA A 60 0.07 -4.66 -13.22
C ALA A 60 0.89 -5.39 -14.30
N ALA A 61 2.05 -5.96 -13.92
CA ALA A 61 2.90 -6.72 -14.83
C ALA A 61 2.42 -8.16 -15.05
N MET A 62 1.51 -8.68 -14.22
CA MET A 62 0.99 -10.01 -14.39
C MET A 62 0.15 -10.09 -15.68
N PRO A 63 0.42 -11.06 -16.58
CA PRO A 63 -0.35 -11.22 -17.81
C PRO A 63 -1.82 -11.43 -17.48
N ASP A 64 -2.73 -10.96 -18.32
CA ASP A 64 -4.16 -11.21 -18.12
C ASP A 64 -4.51 -12.70 -18.26
N GLU A 65 -5.71 -13.08 -17.80
CA GLU A 65 -6.15 -14.47 -17.82
C GLU A 65 -6.31 -15.04 -19.24
N ALA A 66 -6.58 -14.18 -20.23
CA ALA A 66 -6.68 -14.61 -21.63
C ALA A 66 -5.30 -15.02 -22.19
N LEU A 67 -4.27 -14.23 -21.91
CA LEU A 67 -2.89 -14.51 -22.28
C LEU A 67 -2.32 -15.70 -21.51
N ARG A 68 -2.61 -15.83 -20.21
CA ARG A 68 -2.23 -17.01 -19.41
C ARG A 68 -2.79 -18.30 -19.99
N ARG A 69 -4.08 -18.33 -20.32
CA ARG A 69 -4.73 -19.51 -20.92
C ARG A 69 -4.15 -19.86 -22.29
N ARG A 70 -3.83 -18.86 -23.11
CA ARG A 70 -3.17 -19.06 -24.41
C ARG A 70 -1.78 -19.69 -24.24
N LEU A 71 -0.98 -19.18 -23.30
CA LEU A 71 0.35 -19.73 -23.02
C LEU A 71 0.28 -21.15 -22.44
N ALA A 72 -0.68 -21.43 -21.57
CA ALA A 72 -0.89 -22.78 -21.02
C ALA A 72 -1.16 -23.81 -22.13
N GLY A 73 -2.04 -23.50 -23.08
CA GLY A 73 -2.34 -24.39 -24.21
C GLY A 73 -1.13 -24.62 -25.13
N ILE A 74 -0.25 -23.62 -25.31
CA ILE A 74 0.99 -23.78 -26.09
C ILE A 74 1.96 -24.73 -25.39
N VAL A 75 2.11 -24.60 -24.07
CA VAL A 75 3.01 -25.46 -23.26
C VAL A 75 2.51 -26.90 -23.22
N GLU A 76 1.20 -27.11 -23.14
CA GLU A 76 0.59 -28.45 -23.18
C GLU A 76 0.79 -29.10 -24.55
N HIS A 77 0.52 -28.38 -25.64
CA HIS A 77 0.67 -28.92 -26.99
C HIS A 77 2.14 -29.22 -27.35
N GLY A 78 3.09 -28.43 -26.84
CA GLY A 78 4.53 -28.67 -27.04
C GLY A 78 5.10 -29.82 -26.21
N ARG A 79 4.36 -30.39 -25.25
CA ARG A 79 4.78 -31.52 -24.42
C ARG A 79 4.36 -32.88 -25.03
N ASP A 80 3.39 -32.87 -25.94
CA ASP A 80 2.87 -34.05 -26.65
C ASP A 80 3.58 -34.32 -28.00
N HIS A 81 4.63 -33.55 -28.30
CA HIS A 81 5.51 -33.69 -29.46
C HIS A 81 6.96 -33.94 -29.03
#